data_AF-A0A3M9ZA94-F1
#
_entry.id   AF-A0A3M9ZA94-F1
#
_cell.length_a   1.000
_cell.length_b   1.000
_cell.length_c   1.000
_cell.angle_alpha   90.00
_cell.angle_beta   90.00
_cell.angle_gamma   90.00
#
_symmetry.space_group_name_H-M   'P 1'
#
loop_
_entity.id
_entity.type
_entity.pdbx_description
1 polymer ?
#
loop_
_entity_poly.entity_id
_entity_poly.type
_entity_poly.pdbx_seq_one_letter_code
_entity_poly.pdbx_strand_id
1 'polypeptide(L)'
;MTHSFSSDDSLQNAIQQSLQSIAEQMGEPITPETAQQLYQEAVDLLNHVDYAPITLARVAGALLVYQVKNIEPEEVEWFKTQIQEAAEAEAVEELIESMSREAL
;
A
#
# COMPACT_ATOMS: atom_id res chain seq x y z
N MET A 1 13.13 28.86 5.20
CA MET A 1 12.99 27.67 4.34
C MET A 1 13.60 26.51 5.09
N THR A 2 12.83 25.87 5.97
CA THR A 2 13.28 24.70 6.74
C THR A 2 12.91 23.46 5.93
N HIS A 3 13.92 22.72 5.49
CA HIS A 3 13.78 21.43 4.83
C HIS A 3 13.07 20.44 5.77
N SER A 4 11.81 20.09 5.48
CA SER A 4 11.08 18.98 6.12
C SER A 4 11.35 17.61 5.45
N PHE A 5 12.33 17.53 4.53
CA PHE A 5 12.57 16.36 3.67
C PHE A 5 12.96 15.06 4.40
N SER A 6 13.43 15.08 5.65
CA SER A 6 14.05 13.88 6.25
C SER A 6 13.09 12.79 6.76
N SER A 7 11.85 13.12 7.12
CA SER A 7 10.93 12.14 7.71
C SER A 7 10.16 11.36 6.64
N ASP A 8 9.69 12.03 5.60
CA ASP A 8 8.96 11.38 4.51
C ASP A 8 9.87 10.50 3.65
N ASP A 9 11.07 10.97 3.31
CA ASP A 9 12.03 10.18 2.52
C ASP A 9 12.49 8.92 3.28
N SER A 10 12.66 8.99 4.60
CA SER A 10 13.05 7.82 5.40
C SER A 10 11.92 6.79 5.52
N LEU A 11 10.68 7.25 5.69
CA LEU A 11 9.49 6.40 5.71
C LEU A 11 9.26 5.74 4.35
N GLN A 12 9.32 6.52 3.27
CA GLN A 12 9.18 6.03 1.90
C GLN A 12 10.19 4.92 1.62
N ASN A 13 11.47 5.16 1.91
CA ASN A 13 12.53 4.16 1.72
C ASN A 13 12.27 2.88 2.53
N ALA A 14 11.83 3.01 3.78
CA ALA A 14 11.51 1.85 4.63
C ALA A 14 10.35 1.02 4.06
N ILE A 15 9.28 1.67 3.58
CA ILE A 15 8.14 0.97 2.96
C ILE A 15 8.58 0.29 1.66
N GLN A 16 9.31 0.98 0.78
CA GLN A 16 9.78 0.42 -0.49
C GLN A 16 10.73 -0.78 -0.29
N GLN A 17 11.61 -0.73 0.71
CA GLN A 17 12.47 -1.86 1.08
C GLN A 17 11.66 -3.03 1.65
N SER A 18 10.64 -2.74 2.45
CA SER A 18 9.74 -3.76 2.99
C SER A 18 8.97 -4.46 1.86
N LEU A 19 8.44 -3.71 0.89
CA LEU A 19 7.75 -4.27 -0.28
C LEU A 19 8.65 -5.22 -1.07
N GLN A 20 9.88 -4.80 -1.38
CA GLN A 20 10.86 -5.67 -2.07
C GLN A 20 11.13 -6.95 -1.27
N SER A 21 11.36 -6.83 0.04
CA SER A 21 11.64 -7.98 0.90
C SER A 21 10.46 -8.95 0.98
N ILE A 22 9.22 -8.43 1.02
CA ILE A 22 8.00 -9.26 1.03
C ILE A 22 7.84 -9.96 -0.32
N ALA A 23 8.05 -9.24 -1.43
CA ALA A 23 7.96 -9.80 -2.77
C ALA A 23 8.97 -10.94 -3.00
N GLU A 24 10.20 -10.76 -2.51
CA GLU A 24 11.23 -11.82 -2.48
C GLU A 24 10.77 -13.05 -1.68
N GLN A 25 10.16 -12.85 -0.52
CA GLN A 25 9.61 -13.94 0.30
C GLN A 25 8.43 -14.66 -0.38
N MET A 26 7.68 -13.96 -1.23
CA MET A 26 6.61 -14.53 -2.04
C MET A 26 7.12 -15.26 -3.29
N GLY A 27 8.41 -15.18 -3.60
CA GLY A 27 9.04 -15.83 -4.75
C GLY A 27 9.00 -15.01 -6.04
N GLU A 28 8.50 -13.78 -6.00
CA GLU A 28 8.42 -12.87 -7.14
C GLU A 28 9.06 -11.52 -6.78
N PRO A 29 10.40 -11.38 -6.86
CA PRO A 29 11.07 -10.14 -6.54
C PRO A 29 10.61 -8.99 -7.46
N ILE A 30 10.33 -7.83 -6.87
CA ILE A 30 9.99 -6.61 -7.61
C ILE A 30 11.20 -5.68 -7.75
N THR A 31 11.17 -4.84 -8.77
CA THR A 31 12.19 -3.80 -8.95
C THR A 31 11.97 -2.63 -7.98
N PRO A 32 13.01 -1.82 -7.70
CA PRO A 32 12.84 -0.56 -6.97
C PRO A 32 11.82 0.39 -7.61
N GLU A 33 11.74 0.41 -8.94
CA GLU A 33 10.77 1.24 -9.69
C GLU A 33 9.33 0.77 -9.41
N THR A 34 9.11 -0.54 -9.40
CA THR A 34 7.80 -1.12 -9.03
C THR A 34 7.47 -0.82 -7.57
N ALA A 35 8.42 -0.95 -6.65
CA ALA A 35 8.20 -0.62 -5.24
C ALA A 35 7.85 0.86 -5.06
N GLN A 36 8.48 1.75 -5.82
CA GLN A 36 8.16 3.18 -5.84
C GLN A 36 6.76 3.44 -6.40
N GLN A 37 6.37 2.77 -7.48
CA GLN A 37 5.02 2.90 -8.05
C GLN A 37 3.95 2.46 -7.05
N LEU A 38 4.12 1.32 -6.40
CA LEU A 38 3.19 0.81 -5.37
C LEU A 38 3.07 1.77 -4.19
N TYR A 39 4.20 2.36 -3.75
CA TYR A 39 4.18 3.38 -2.72
C TYR A 39 3.41 4.63 -3.16
N GLN A 40 3.70 5.17 -4.34
CA GLN A 40 3.05 6.38 -4.83
C GLN A 40 1.55 6.16 -5.05
N GLU A 41 1.17 5.01 -5.59
CA GLU A 41 -0.23 4.64 -5.77
C GLU A 41 -0.97 4.57 -4.43
N ALA A 42 -0.35 3.97 -3.40
CA ALA A 42 -0.93 3.94 -2.06
C ALA A 42 -1.08 5.35 -1.45
N VAL A 43 -0.10 6.25 -1.68
CA VAL A 43 -0.19 7.67 -1.26
C VAL A 43 -1.34 8.37 -1.97
N ASP A 44 -1.46 8.18 -3.29
CA ASP A 44 -2.50 8.81 -4.10
C ASP A 44 -3.90 8.33 -3.71
N LEU A 45 -4.04 7.05 -3.36
CA LEU A 45 -5.29 6.49 -2.85
C LEU A 45 -5.69 7.08 -1.49
N LEU A 46 -4.71 7.33 -0.61
CA LEU A 46 -4.95 7.79 0.75
C LEU A 46 -4.94 9.30 0.93
N ASN A 47 -4.59 10.08 -0.09
CA ASN A 47 -4.38 11.54 0.02
C ASN A 47 -5.62 12.35 0.48
N HIS A 48 -6.79 11.72 0.48
CA HIS A 48 -8.07 12.31 0.88
C HIS A 48 -8.40 12.10 2.36
N VAL A 49 -7.65 11.26 3.07
CA VAL A 49 -7.80 10.99 4.51
C VAL A 49 -6.51 11.29 5.28
N ASP A 50 -6.62 11.54 6.58
CA ASP A 50 -5.46 11.61 7.46
C ASP A 50 -5.12 10.20 7.94
N TYR A 51 -3.97 9.67 7.54
CA TYR A 51 -3.61 8.26 7.72
C TYR A 51 -2.30 8.08 8.51
N ALA A 52 -2.21 7.00 9.27
CA ALA A 52 -0.98 6.62 9.92
C ALA A 52 0.00 5.98 8.92
N PRO A 53 1.33 6.07 9.15
CA PRO A 53 2.34 5.42 8.31
C PRO A 53 2.11 3.91 8.11
N ILE A 54 1.54 3.24 9.11
CA ILE A 54 1.22 1.81 9.04
C ILE A 54 0.07 1.53 8.07
N THR A 55 -0.93 2.40 7.99
CA THR A 55 -2.06 2.30 7.05
C THR A 55 -1.54 2.37 5.62
N LEU A 56 -0.63 3.32 5.34
CA LEU A 56 0.04 3.43 4.04
C LEU A 56 0.82 2.17 3.68
N ALA A 57 1.62 1.65 4.61
CA ALA A 57 2.38 0.42 4.38
C ALA A 57 1.46 -0.79 4.10
N ARG A 58 0.31 -0.88 4.78
CA ARG A 58 -0.69 -1.94 4.57
C ARG A 58 -1.37 -1.83 3.21
N VAL A 59 -1.77 -0.64 2.76
CA VAL A 59 -2.34 -0.42 1.42
C VAL A 59 -1.32 -0.79 0.34
N ALA A 60 -0.08 -0.30 0.45
CA ALA A 60 0.98 -0.63 -0.50
C ALA A 60 1.29 -2.13 -0.53
N GLY A 61 1.26 -2.79 0.62
CA GLY A 61 1.40 -4.25 0.74
C GLY A 61 0.24 -5.02 0.09
N ALA A 62 -0.99 -4.55 0.23
CA ALA A 62 -2.16 -5.16 -0.43
C ALA A 62 -2.05 -5.07 -1.95
N LEU A 63 -1.66 -3.90 -2.48
CA LEU A 63 -1.41 -3.71 -3.91
C LEU A 63 -0.30 -4.65 -4.42
N LEU A 64 0.78 -4.82 -3.66
CA LEU A 64 1.83 -5.80 -3.98
C LEU A 64 1.27 -7.22 -4.08
N VAL A 65 0.48 -7.65 -3.09
CA VAL A 65 -0.10 -9.00 -3.06
C VAL A 65 -0.99 -9.22 -4.28
N TYR A 66 -1.77 -8.22 -4.67
CA TYR A 66 -2.61 -8.29 -5.87
C TYR A 66 -1.80 -8.42 -7.16
N GLN A 67 -0.70 -7.67 -7.27
CA GLN A 67 0.21 -7.75 -8.40
C GLN A 67 0.87 -9.13 -8.49
N VAL A 68 1.44 -9.64 -7.39
CA VAL A 68 2.16 -10.92 -7.36
C VAL A 68 1.23 -12.11 -7.54
N LYS A 69 0.03 -12.09 -6.95
CA LYS A 69 -0.93 -13.18 -7.09
C LYS A 69 -1.72 -13.13 -8.40
N ASN A 70 -1.45 -12.13 -9.25
CA ASN A 70 -2.18 -11.90 -10.51
C ASN A 70 -3.70 -11.94 -10.30
N ILE A 71 -4.15 -11.21 -9.27
CA ILE A 71 -5.57 -11.06 -8.90
C ILE A 71 -6.33 -10.39 -10.03
N GLU A 72 -7.62 -10.70 -10.17
CA GLU A 72 -8.43 -10.16 -11.26
C GLU A 72 -8.44 -8.63 -11.24
N PRO A 73 -8.28 -7.94 -12.38
CA PRO A 73 -8.25 -6.48 -12.42
C PRO A 73 -9.49 -5.83 -11.79
N GLU A 74 -10.65 -6.49 -11.88
CA GLU A 74 -11.90 -6.00 -11.27
C GLU A 74 -11.83 -5.98 -9.74
N GLU A 75 -11.20 -6.97 -9.11
CA GLU A 75 -11.00 -7.00 -7.65
C GLU A 75 -10.01 -5.92 -7.20
N VAL A 76 -8.98 -5.67 -8.00
CA VAL A 76 -8.00 -4.60 -7.75
C VAL A 76 -8.67 -3.22 -7.83
N GLU A 77 -9.49 -2.99 -8.86
CA GLU A 77 -10.22 -1.72 -9.01
C GLU A 77 -11.31 -1.54 -7.95
N TRP A 78 -11.98 -2.63 -7.54
CA TRP A 78 -12.92 -2.60 -6.41
C TRP A 78 -12.21 -2.14 -5.14
N PHE A 79 -11.06 -2.74 -4.79
CA PHE A 79 -10.30 -2.38 -3.60
C PHE A 79 -9.87 -0.91 -3.61
N LYS A 80 -9.34 -0.41 -4.74
CA LYS A 80 -8.97 1.00 -4.88
C LYS A 80 -10.15 1.92 -4.70
N THR A 81 -11.30 1.57 -5.27
CA THR A 81 -12.55 2.32 -5.11
C THR A 81 -12.97 2.36 -3.64
N GLN A 82 -12.91 1.23 -2.93
CA GLN A 82 -13.24 1.20 -1.50
C GLN A 82 -12.31 2.06 -0.64
N ILE A 83 -11.01 2.12 -0.97
CA ILE A 83 -10.09 3.03 -0.28
C ILE A 83 -10.47 4.50 -0.56
N GLN A 84 -10.74 4.85 -1.82
CA GLN A 84 -11.05 6.23 -2.23
C GLN A 84 -12.42 6.72 -1.71
N GLU A 85 -13.36 5.82 -1.47
CA GLU A 85 -14.67 6.12 -0.89
C GLU A 85 -14.66 6.09 0.64
N ALA A 86 -13.54 5.73 1.28
CA ALA A 86 -13.41 5.70 2.72
C ALA A 86 -13.53 7.11 3.31
N ALA A 87 -14.36 7.26 4.34
CA ALA A 87 -14.54 8.55 5.00
C ALA A 87 -13.34 8.95 5.88
N GLU A 88 -12.62 7.95 6.40
CA GLU A 88 -11.50 8.12 7.33
C GLU A 88 -10.55 6.90 7.29
N ALA A 89 -9.35 7.06 7.83
CA ALA A 89 -8.34 6.00 7.81
C ALA A 89 -8.76 4.73 8.55
N GLU A 90 -9.57 4.82 9.60
CA GLU A 90 -10.12 3.64 10.31
C GLU A 90 -10.92 2.75 9.36
N ALA A 91 -11.73 3.33 8.47
CA ALA A 91 -12.48 2.56 7.48
C ALA A 91 -11.57 1.82 6.49
N VAL A 92 -10.42 2.42 6.14
CA VAL A 92 -9.40 1.74 5.31
C VAL A 92 -8.74 0.59 6.07
N GLU A 93 -8.44 0.78 7.35
CA GLU A 93 -7.85 -0.28 8.18
C GLU A 93 -8.79 -1.47 8.33
N GLU A 94 -10.07 -1.22 8.60
CA GLU A 94 -11.10 -2.25 8.68
C GLU A 94 -11.28 -3.03 7.36
N LEU A 95 -11.25 -2.33 6.22
CA LEU A 95 -11.28 -2.98 4.89
C LEU A 95 -10.09 -3.94 4.70
N ILE A 96 -8.88 -3.50 5.05
CA ILE A 96 -7.70 -4.35 4.92
C ILE A 96 -7.77 -5.54 5.89
N GLU A 97 -8.28 -5.32 7.10
CA GLU A 97 -8.44 -6.38 8.09
C GLU A 97 -9.50 -7.40 7.67
N SER A 98 -10.62 -6.97 7.05
CA SER A 98 -11.64 -7.88 6.54
C SER A 98 -11.08 -8.78 5.44
N MET A 99 -10.32 -8.21 4.50
CA MET A 99 -9.66 -8.98 3.44
C MET A 99 -8.63 -9.97 3.99
N SER A 100 -7.88 -9.57 5.03
CA SER A 100 -6.89 -10.46 5.66
C SER A 100 -7.53 -11.66 6.35
N ARG A 101 -8.76 -11.51 6.85
CA ARG A 101 -9.53 -12.55 7.54
C ARG A 101 -10.11 -13.58 6.58
N GLU A 102 -10.48 -13.15 5.37
CA GLU A 102 -11.02 -14.03 4.32
C GLU A 102 -9.92 -14.81 3.57
N ALA A 103 -8.66 -14.41 3.70
CA ALA A 103 -7.51 -15.06 3.08
C ALA A 103 -6.95 -16.29 3.85
N LEU A 104 -7.63 -16.74 4.93
CA LEU A 104 -7.31 -17.90 5.76
C LEU A 104 -8.44 -18.94 5.77
#